data_AF-A0AAX4I0T3-F1
#
_entry.id   AF-A0AAX4I0T3-F1
#
_cell.length_a   1.000
_cell.length_b   1.000
_cell.length_c   1.000
_cell.angle_alpha   90.00
_cell.angle_beta   90.00
_cell.angle_gamma   90.00
#
_symmetry.space_group_name_H-M   'P 1'
#
loop_
_entity.id
_entity.type
_entity.pdbx_description
1 polymer ?
#
loop_
_entity_poly.entity_id
_entity_poly.type
_entity_poly.pdbx_seq_one_letter_code
_entity_poly.pdbx_strand_id
1 'polypeptide(L)'
;MNELEQIGTWHAAQWKFLARRRASKVMTLDGLDFLPRLIVQGNDWFFVASTRKGDETTLWTEQPIGSTWPALGTCQVIRAVQYLAWWCEGVYWPWFKENIFDFELQDT
;
A
#
# COMPACT_ATOMS: atom_id res chain seq x y z
N MET A 1 -19.53 11.08 -6.33
CA MET A 1 -18.19 10.64 -5.90
C MET A 1 -18.08 9.17 -6.23
N ASN A 2 -17.26 8.84 -7.23
CA ASN A 2 -17.06 7.45 -7.65
C ASN A 2 -15.97 6.78 -6.78
N GLU A 3 -15.87 5.45 -6.82
CA GLU A 3 -14.97 4.69 -5.94
C GLU A 3 -13.49 5.05 -6.19
N LEU A 4 -13.13 5.29 -7.45
CA LEU A 4 -11.79 5.71 -7.86
C LEU A 4 -11.38 7.08 -7.28
N GLU A 5 -12.32 8.04 -7.20
CA GLU A 5 -12.08 9.35 -6.57
C GLU A 5 -11.81 9.21 -5.06
N GLN A 6 -12.54 8.33 -4.37
CA GLN A 6 -12.28 8.06 -2.95
C GLN A 6 -10.92 7.39 -2.75
N ILE A 7 -10.57 6.46 -3.64
CA ILE A 7 -9.28 5.75 -3.62
C ILE A 7 -8.12 6.73 -3.84
N GLY A 8 -8.21 7.57 -4.86
CA GLY A 8 -7.22 8.62 -5.11
C GLY A 8 -7.06 9.55 -3.92
N THR A 9 -8.18 9.94 -3.29
CA THR A 9 -8.17 10.78 -2.07
C THR A 9 -7.44 10.11 -0.91
N TRP A 10 -7.67 8.81 -0.67
CA TRP A 10 -7.00 8.07 0.40
C TRP A 10 -5.50 7.89 0.13
N HIS A 11 -5.11 7.52 -1.09
CA HIS A 11 -3.68 7.42 -1.45
C HIS A 11 -2.98 8.78 -1.30
N ALA A 12 -3.61 9.87 -1.76
CA ALA A 12 -3.07 11.22 -1.58
C ALA A 12 -2.93 11.59 -0.10
N ALA A 13 -3.91 11.25 0.74
CA ALA A 13 -3.84 11.48 2.18
C ALA A 13 -2.71 10.69 2.85
N GLN A 14 -2.53 9.42 2.48
CA GLN A 14 -1.46 8.57 3.01
C GLN A 14 -0.08 9.09 2.61
N TRP A 15 0.11 9.48 1.34
CA TRP A 15 1.35 10.11 0.89
C TRP A 15 1.62 11.46 1.57
N LYS A 16 0.58 12.25 1.84
CA LYS A 16 0.71 13.49 2.63
C LYS A 16 1.12 13.21 4.07
N PHE A 17 0.58 12.17 4.70
CA PHE A 17 0.97 11.76 6.05
C PHE A 17 2.45 11.37 6.11
N LEU A 18 2.91 10.51 5.20
CA LEU A 18 4.31 10.09 5.13
C LEU A 18 5.24 11.29 4.86
N ALA A 19 4.86 12.18 3.93
CA ALA A 19 5.63 13.37 3.63
C ALA A 19 5.68 14.37 4.80
N ARG A 20 4.61 14.49 5.61
CA ARG A 20 4.61 15.33 6.81
C ARG A 20 5.57 14.80 7.87
N ARG A 21 5.63 13.48 8.07
CA ARG A 21 6.63 12.86 8.96
C ARG A 21 8.06 13.04 8.45
N ARG A 22 8.26 13.09 7.13
CA ARG A 22 9.53 13.49 6.51
C ARG A 22 9.89 14.95 6.80
N ALA A 23 8.95 15.90 6.78
CA ALA A 23 9.30 17.29 7.09
C ALA A 23 9.91 17.45 8.50
N SER A 24 9.60 16.54 9.42
CA SER A 24 10.22 16.46 10.75
C SER A 24 11.51 15.62 10.84
N LYS A 25 11.89 14.86 9.80
CA LYS A 25 13.06 13.94 9.80
C LYS A 25 13.76 13.97 8.44
N VAL A 26 15.10 14.10 8.40
CA VAL A 26 15.86 13.95 7.14
C VAL A 26 15.81 12.48 6.70
N MET A 27 14.75 12.11 6.01
CA MET A 27 14.45 10.75 5.56
C MET A 27 14.12 10.79 4.08
N THR A 28 14.59 9.83 3.29
CA THR A 28 14.18 9.67 1.89
C THR A 28 13.10 8.59 1.80
N LEU A 29 12.19 8.68 0.83
CA LEU A 29 11.25 7.58 0.53
C LEU A 29 11.95 6.44 -0.24
N ASP A 30 13.28 6.49 -0.34
CA ASP A 30 14.07 5.45 -0.98
C ASP A 30 13.81 4.14 -0.23
N GLY A 31 13.51 3.08 -0.98
CA GLY A 31 13.16 1.77 -0.43
C GLY A 31 11.66 1.50 -0.23
N LEU A 32 10.77 2.48 -0.46
CA LEU A 32 9.33 2.21 -0.60
C LEU A 32 8.84 2.49 -2.02
N ASP A 33 8.78 1.43 -2.81
CA ASP A 33 8.45 1.52 -4.24
C ASP A 33 6.99 1.93 -4.49
N PHE A 34 6.05 1.41 -3.71
CA PHE A 34 4.62 1.66 -3.86
C PHE A 34 3.85 1.49 -2.54
N LEU A 35 2.62 2.02 -2.52
CA LEU A 35 1.63 1.77 -1.48
C LEU A 35 0.49 0.91 -2.04
N PRO A 36 0.29 -0.33 -1.54
CA PRO A 36 -0.77 -1.21 -2.01
C PRO A 36 -2.13 -0.90 -1.41
N ARG A 37 -3.18 -1.35 -2.11
CA ARG A 37 -4.57 -1.42 -1.65
C ARG A 37 -5.28 -2.57 -2.35
N LEU A 38 -6.23 -3.20 -1.64
CA LEU A 38 -7.17 -4.16 -2.20
C LEU A 38 -8.56 -3.53 -2.28
N ILE A 39 -9.27 -3.81 -3.37
CA ILE A 39 -10.66 -3.41 -3.60
C ILE A 39 -11.48 -4.68 -3.77
N VAL A 40 -12.66 -4.71 -3.15
CA VAL A 40 -13.62 -5.80 -3.27
C VAL A 40 -14.94 -5.23 -3.76
N GLN A 41 -15.36 -5.60 -4.96
CA GLN A 41 -16.63 -5.21 -5.56
C GLN A 41 -17.46 -6.46 -5.83
N GLY A 42 -18.49 -6.67 -5.01
CA GLY A 42 -19.24 -7.93 -5.03
C GLY A 42 -18.29 -9.10 -4.74
N ASN A 43 -18.09 -9.95 -5.74
CA ASN A 43 -17.26 -11.14 -5.62
C ASN A 43 -15.84 -10.89 -6.15
N ASP A 44 -15.63 -9.79 -6.87
CA ASP A 44 -14.41 -9.49 -7.62
C ASP A 44 -13.42 -8.70 -6.77
N TRP A 45 -12.15 -9.08 -6.89
CA TRP A 45 -11.05 -8.51 -6.13
C TRP A 45 -10.05 -7.86 -7.08
N PHE A 46 -9.65 -6.64 -6.74
CA PHE A 46 -8.71 -5.86 -7.53
C PHE A 46 -7.55 -5.38 -6.66
N PHE A 47 -6.36 -5.39 -7.24
CA PHE A 47 -5.18 -4.74 -6.68
C PHE A 47 -5.09 -3.32 -7.23
N VAL A 48 -4.79 -2.38 -6.34
CA VAL A 48 -4.47 -1.01 -6.66
C VAL A 48 -3.19 -0.64 -5.94
N ALA A 49 -2.36 0.17 -6.59
CA ALA A 49 -1.17 0.70 -5.97
C ALA A 49 -1.01 2.17 -6.31
N SER A 50 -0.27 2.90 -5.49
CA SER A 50 0.28 4.18 -5.93
C SER A 50 1.77 4.26 -5.70
N THR A 51 2.46 4.89 -6.65
CA THR A 51 3.88 5.21 -6.57
C THR A 51 4.02 6.72 -6.40
N ARG A 52 5.15 7.18 -5.86
CA ARG A 52 5.45 8.60 -5.74
C ARG A 52 6.86 8.90 -6.22
N LYS A 53 6.98 9.87 -7.12
CA LYS A 53 8.27 10.39 -7.60
C LYS A 53 8.32 11.89 -7.35
N GLY A 54 9.11 12.30 -6.35
CA GLY A 54 9.08 13.68 -5.86
C GLY A 54 7.71 14.05 -5.29
N ASP A 55 7.04 15.04 -5.88
CA ASP A 55 5.69 15.47 -5.50
C ASP A 55 4.57 14.88 -6.35
N GLU A 56 4.92 14.14 -7.39
CA GLU A 56 3.94 13.49 -8.26
C GLU A 56 3.56 12.12 -7.71
N THR A 57 2.26 11.87 -7.58
CA THR A 57 1.70 10.57 -7.18
C THR A 57 0.98 9.96 -8.37
N THR A 58 1.39 8.75 -8.77
CA THR A 58 0.74 7.99 -9.84
C THR A 58 -0.11 6.88 -9.20
N LEU A 59 -1.40 6.84 -9.55
CA LEU A 59 -2.31 5.77 -9.12
C LEU A 59 -2.40 4.71 -10.24
N TRP A 60 -2.15 3.46 -9.88
CA TRP A 60 -2.25 2.29 -10.74
C TRP A 60 -3.52 1.54 -10.38
N THR A 61 -4.54 1.65 -11.23
CA THR A 61 -5.88 1.09 -10.95
C THR A 61 -6.11 -0.23 -11.68
N GLU A 62 -7.10 -0.97 -11.18
CA GLU A 62 -7.80 -2.05 -11.90
C GLU A 62 -6.94 -3.23 -12.33
N GLN A 63 -6.03 -3.71 -11.48
CA GLN A 63 -5.39 -5.01 -11.71
C GLN A 63 -6.30 -6.12 -11.14
N PRO A 64 -7.07 -6.85 -11.99
CA PRO A 64 -7.94 -7.90 -11.50
C PRO A 64 -7.10 -9.02 -10.88
N ILE A 65 -7.45 -9.40 -9.65
CA ILE A 65 -6.82 -10.52 -8.94
C ILE A 65 -7.60 -11.80 -9.25
N GLY A 66 -8.91 -11.74 -9.12
CA GLY A 66 -9.80 -12.89 -9.22
C GLY A 66 -11.16 -12.62 -8.58
N SER A 67 -11.94 -13.68 -8.41
CA SER A 67 -13.29 -13.60 -7.87
C SER A 67 -13.53 -14.70 -6.84
N THR A 68 -14.25 -14.39 -5.79
CA THR A 68 -14.63 -15.34 -4.72
C THR A 68 -15.83 -16.22 -5.09
N TRP A 69 -16.24 -16.20 -6.36
CA TRP A 69 -17.34 -17.03 -6.86
C TRP A 69 -16.88 -18.40 -7.40
N PRO A 70 -15.96 -18.49 -8.38
CA PRO A 70 -15.38 -19.77 -8.75
C PRO A 70 -14.27 -20.19 -7.78
N ALA A 71 -14.10 -21.50 -7.58
CA ALA A 71 -13.02 -22.03 -6.74
C ALA A 71 -11.63 -21.56 -7.20
N LEU A 72 -11.38 -21.53 -8.52
CA LEU A 72 -10.11 -21.02 -9.08
C LEU A 72 -9.87 -19.55 -8.72
N GLY A 73 -10.90 -18.70 -8.87
CA GLY A 73 -10.79 -17.28 -8.53
C GLY A 73 -10.56 -17.09 -7.04
N THR A 74 -11.19 -17.90 -6.20
CA THR A 74 -10.99 -17.88 -4.74
C THR A 74 -9.54 -18.21 -4.40
N CYS A 75 -8.95 -19.22 -5.04
CA CYS A 75 -7.53 -19.54 -4.88
C CYS A 75 -6.60 -18.40 -5.32
N GLN A 76 -6.92 -17.70 -6.42
CA GLN A 76 -6.16 -16.51 -6.86
C GLN A 76 -6.20 -15.40 -5.82
N VAL A 77 -7.38 -15.10 -5.27
CA VAL A 77 -7.57 -14.11 -4.20
C VAL A 77 -6.75 -14.50 -2.97
N ILE A 78 -6.86 -15.76 -2.51
CA ILE A 78 -6.09 -16.25 -1.37
C ILE A 78 -4.58 -16.07 -1.60
N ARG A 79 -4.09 -16.46 -2.78
CA ARG A 79 -2.66 -16.32 -3.11
C ARG A 79 -2.20 -14.87 -3.15
N ALA A 80 -2.98 -13.97 -3.73
CA ALA A 80 -2.65 -12.55 -3.77
C ALA A 80 -2.61 -11.93 -2.37
N VAL A 81 -3.57 -12.26 -1.50
CA VAL A 81 -3.58 -11.80 -0.10
C VAL A 81 -2.39 -12.35 0.67
N GLN A 82 -2.06 -13.63 0.52
CA GLN A 82 -0.87 -14.23 1.14
C GLN A 82 0.43 -13.54 0.70
N TYR A 83 0.55 -13.27 -0.60
CA TYR A 83 1.71 -12.56 -1.14
C TYR A 83 1.80 -11.13 -0.60
N LEU A 84 0.67 -10.41 -0.55
CA LEU A 84 0.63 -9.06 -0.02
C LEU A 84 0.97 -9.02 1.48
N ALA A 85 0.49 -9.98 2.26
CA ALA A 85 0.85 -10.12 3.67
C ALA A 85 2.36 -10.33 3.85
N TRP A 86 2.94 -11.26 3.10
CA TRP A 86 4.38 -11.50 3.09
C TRP A 86 5.17 -10.24 2.71
N TRP A 87 4.73 -9.51 1.67
CA TRP A 87 5.37 -8.26 1.27
C TRP A 87 5.25 -7.18 2.35
N CYS A 88 4.08 -7.07 3.00
CA CYS A 88 3.88 -6.14 4.10
C CYS A 88 4.84 -6.43 5.27
N GLU A 89 5.04 -7.71 5.60
CA GLU A 89 5.94 -8.13 6.67
C GLU A 89 7.42 -7.97 6.31
N GLY A 90 7.80 -8.28 5.07
CA GLY A 90 9.20 -8.29 4.63
C GLY A 90 9.72 -6.95 4.12
N VAL A 91 8.84 -6.07 3.63
CA VAL A 91 9.22 -4.82 2.96
C VAL A 91 8.59 -3.62 3.65
N TYR A 92 7.27 -3.52 3.66
CA TYR A 92 6.59 -2.32 4.16
C TYR A 92 6.82 -2.08 5.64
N TRP A 93 6.69 -3.11 6.48
CA TRP A 93 6.78 -2.96 7.93
C TRP A 93 8.19 -2.62 8.42
N PRO A 94 9.27 -3.28 7.96
CA PRO A 94 10.63 -2.86 8.27
C PRO A 94 10.89 -1.43 7.83
N TRP A 95 10.52 -1.08 6.60
CA TRP A 95 10.64 0.28 6.09
C TRP A 95 9.90 1.25 7.00
N PHE A 96 8.62 0.99 7.31
CA PHE A 96 7.80 1.88 8.14
C PHE A 96 8.40 2.08 9.53
N LYS A 97 8.96 1.05 10.16
CA LYS A 97 9.60 1.17 11.47
C LYS A 97 10.85 2.05 11.44
N GLU A 98 11.74 1.84 10.49
CA GLU A 98 12.98 2.61 10.38
C GLU A 98 12.71 4.10 10.10
N ASN A 99 11.66 4.35 9.32
CA ASN A 99 11.42 5.65 8.71
C ASN A 99 10.37 6.49 9.47
N ILE A 100 9.33 5.86 9.99
CA ILE A 100 8.18 6.54 10.59
C ILE A 100 8.16 6.40 12.11
N PHE A 101 8.62 5.28 12.66
CA PHE A 101 8.79 5.16 14.11
C PHE A 101 10.10 5.83 14.58
N ASP A 102 10.03 6.51 15.72
CA ASP A 102 11.19 6.86 16.53
C ASP A 102 11.42 5.73 17.53
N PHE A 103 12.11 4.67 17.11
CA PHE A 103 12.70 3.76 18.09
C PHE A 103 14.04 4.37 18.52
N GLU A 104 14.01 5.24 19.53
CA GLU A 104 15.13 5.25 20.47
C GLU A 104 15.10 3.89 21.15
N LEU A 105 15.91 2.96 20.66
CA LEU A 105 16.22 1.75 21.38
C LEU A 105 16.96 2.18 22.66
N GLN A 106 16.23 2.32 23.76
CA GLN A 106 16.84 2.11 25.05
C GLN A 106 17.09 0.61 25.16
N ASP A 107 18.31 0.22 24.78
CA ASP A 107 18.85 -1.10 25.06
C ASP A 107 18.66 -1.41 26.55
N THR A 108 18.02 -2.53 26.85
CA THR A 108 17.96 -3.15 28.19
C THR A 108 18.62 -4.51 28.13
#